data_AF-A0A8T4TLE2-F1
#
_entry.id   AF-A0A8T4TLE2-F1
#
_cell.length_a   1.000
_cell.length_b   1.000
_cell.length_c   1.000
_cell.angle_alpha   90.00
_cell.angle_beta   90.00
_cell.angle_gamma   90.00
#
_symmetry.space_group_name_H-M   'P 1'
#
loop_
_entity.id
_entity.type
_entity.pdbx_description
1 polymer ?
#
loop_
_entity_poly.entity_id
_entity_poly.type
_entity_poly.pdbx_seq_one_letter_code
_entity_poly.pdbx_strand_id
1 'polypeptide(L)' 'MEWWKIFGIVLVLVVLFFLGYYLFQENSYKYYRKARRAHKKGECAYHSGNFEGAESFYAKAEEYRKKARELE' A
#
# COMPACT_ATOMS: atom_id res chain seq x y z
N MET A 1 -8.54 -31.27 31.96
CA MET A 1 -8.12 -30.38 30.86
C MET A 1 -9.18 -29.31 30.70
N GLU A 2 -8.81 -28.04 30.85
CA GLU A 2 -9.75 -26.92 30.71
C GLU A 2 -9.89 -26.56 29.24
N TRP A 3 -10.69 -27.35 28.53
CA TRP A 3 -10.96 -27.24 27.09
C TRP A 3 -11.38 -25.82 26.65
N TRP A 4 -12.06 -25.07 27.53
CA TRP A 4 -12.44 -23.68 27.30
C TRP A 4 -11.24 -22.73 27.11
N LYS A 5 -10.12 -22.98 27.80
CA LYS A 5 -8.89 -22.18 27.63
C LYS A 5 -8.24 -22.42 26.27
N ILE A 6 -8.20 -23.68 25.82
CA ILE A 6 -7.65 -24.06 24.52
C ILE A 6 -8.49 -23.44 23.40
N PHE A 7 -9.82 -23.50 23.52
CA PHE A 7 -10.74 -22.89 22.56
C PHE A 7 -10.53 -21.37 22.44
N GLY A 8 -10.37 -20.67 23.57
CA GLY A 8 -10.07 -19.23 23.57
C GLY A 8 -8.76 -18.90 22.86
N ILE A 9 -7.70 -19.67 23.09
CA ILE A 9 -6.40 -19.47 22.42
C ILE A 9 -6.50 -19.70 20.92
N VAL A 10 -7.18 -20.78 20.49
CA VAL A 10 -7.37 -21.09 19.07
C VAL A 10 -8.17 -19.99 18.37
N LEU A 11 -9.23 -19.48 18.99
CA LEU A 11 -10.03 -18.38 18.45
C LEU A 11 -9.19 -17.12 18.23
N VAL A 12 -8.35 -16.75 19.21
CA VAL A 12 -7.45 -15.60 19.09
C VAL A 12 -6.44 -15.78 17.96
N LEU A 13 -5.87 -16.98 17.81
CA LEU A 13 -4.94 -17.27 16.71
C LEU A 13 -5.63 -17.18 15.35
N VAL A 14 -6.85 -17.68 15.22
CA VAL A 14 -7.65 -17.57 13.99
C VAL A 14 -7.93 -16.09 13.67
N VAL A 15 -8.37 -15.31 14.65
CA VAL A 15 -8.62 -13.87 14.45
C VAL A 15 -7.33 -13.15 14.03
N LEU A 16 -6.20 -13.41 14.70
CA LEU A 16 -4.91 -12.81 14.33
C LEU A 16 -4.45 -13.24 12.93
N PHE A 17 -4.70 -14.49 12.54
CA PHE A 17 -4.39 -14.99 11.21
C PHE A 17 -5.23 -14.27 10.14
N PHE A 18 -6.54 -14.14 10.34
CA PHE A 18 -7.41 -13.40 9.42
C PHE A 18 -7.06 -11.90 9.40
N LEU A 19 -6.75 -11.29 10.54
CA LEU A 19 -6.34 -9.89 10.61
C LEU A 19 -5.01 -9.67 9.87
N GLY A 20 -4.06 -10.57 10.08
CA GLY A 20 -2.80 -10.61 9.36
C GLY A 20 -3.01 -10.79 7.85
N TYR A 21 -3.89 -11.70 7.45
CA TYR A 21 -4.24 -11.93 6.04
C TYR A 21 -4.88 -10.69 5.40
N TYR A 22 -5.81 -10.02 6.10
CA TYR A 22 -6.42 -8.77 5.66
C TYR A 22 -5.41 -7.63 5.53
N LEU A 23 -4.44 -7.54 6.45
CA LEU A 23 -3.38 -6.54 6.39
C LEU A 23 -2.29 -6.87 5.34
N PHE A 24 -2.05 -8.16 5.12
CA PHE A 24 -1.04 -8.69 4.18
C PHE A 24 -1.55 -8.74 2.74
N GLN A 25 -2.86 -8.61 2.51
CA GLN A 25 -3.38 -8.43 1.16
C GLN A 25 -2.72 -7.18 0.56
N GLU A 26 -1.70 -7.41 -0.27
CA GLU A 26 -0.92 -6.39 -0.94
C GLU A 26 -1.77 -5.79 -2.04
N ASN A 27 -2.77 -5.01 -1.63
CA ASN A 27 -3.75 -4.44 -2.53
C ASN A 27 -3.03 -3.47 -3.48
N SER A 28 -3.17 -3.69 -4.78
CA SER A 28 -2.78 -2.78 -5.87
C SER A 28 -3.17 -1.33 -5.56
N TYR A 29 -4.29 -1.14 -4.84
CA TYR A 29 -4.76 0.12 -4.26
C TYR A 29 -3.69 0.92 -3.49
N LYS A 30 -2.81 0.26 -2.73
CA LYS A 30 -1.71 0.91 -1.98
C LYS A 30 -0.71 1.56 -2.93
N TYR A 31 -0.40 0.91 -4.04
CA TYR A 31 0.50 1.42 -5.07
C TYR A 31 -0.15 2.54 -5.88
N TYR A 32 -1.44 2.43 -6.23
CA TYR A 32 -2.19 3.54 -6.82
C TYR A 32 -2.24 4.78 -5.92
N ARG A 33 -2.42 4.60 -4.62
CA ARG A 33 -2.40 5.71 -3.64
C ARG A 33 -1.03 6.40 -3.61
N LYS A 34 0.06 5.62 -3.64
CA LYS A 34 1.44 6.15 -3.72
C LYS A 34 1.67 6.90 -5.04
N ALA A 35 1.22 6.34 -6.17
CA ALA A 35 1.31 6.97 -7.48
C ALA A 35 0.61 8.33 -7.52
N ARG A 36 -0.63 8.41 -7.02
CA ARG A 36 -1.39 9.67 -6.97
C ARG A 36 -0.67 10.75 -6.15
N ARG A 37 -0.08 10.35 -5.02
CA ARG A 37 0.67 11.29 -4.16
C ARG A 37 1.94 11.79 -4.82
N ALA A 38 2.67 10.90 -5.52
CA ALA A 38 3.86 11.28 -6.28
C ALA A 38 3.50 12.21 -7.44
N HIS A 39 2.43 11.92 -8.17
CA HIS A 39 1.96 12.77 -9.27
C HIS A 39 1.62 14.19 -8.81
N LYS A 40 0.90 14.33 -7.70
CA LYS A 40 0.58 15.64 -7.12
C LYS A 40 1.83 16.42 -6.68
N LYS A 41 2.87 15.73 -6.18
CA LYS A 41 4.16 16.38 -5.88
C LYS A 41 4.86 16.86 -7.15
N GLY A 42 4.78 16.09 -8.23
CA GLY A 42 5.26 16.48 -9.54
C GLY A 42 4.59 17.76 -10.04
N GLU A 43 3.26 17.84 -9.95
CA GLU A 43 2.49 19.04 -10.30
C GLU A 43 2.94 20.26 -9.49
N CYS A 44 3.08 20.11 -8.16
CA CYS A 44 3.56 21.20 -7.31
C CYS A 44 4.98 21.66 -7.69
N ALA A 45 5.89 20.72 -7.96
CA ALA A 45 7.26 21.04 -8.38
C ALA A 45 7.28 21.75 -9.74
N TYR A 46 6.45 21.30 -10.69
CA TYR A 46 6.29 21.91 -12.00
C TYR A 46 5.78 23.35 -11.89
N HIS A 47 4.74 23.58 -11.09
CA HIS A 47 4.21 24.92 -10.83
C HIS A 47 5.21 25.83 -10.11
N SER A 48 6.14 25.26 -9.35
CA SER A 48 7.21 26.00 -8.68
C SER A 48 8.41 26.29 -9.60
N GLY A 49 8.35 25.89 -10.88
CA GLY A 49 9.45 26.03 -11.84
C GLY A 49 10.59 25.02 -11.64
N ASN A 50 10.44 24.06 -10.74
CA ASN A 50 11.40 22.97 -10.55
C ASN A 50 11.02 21.78 -11.45
N PHE A 51 11.36 21.91 -12.74
CA PHE A 51 11.01 20.91 -13.75
C PHE A 51 11.73 19.57 -13.54
N GLU A 52 13.00 19.60 -13.14
CA GLU A 52 13.80 18.39 -12.89
C GLU A 52 13.24 17.59 -11.69
N GLY A 53 12.86 18.30 -10.62
CA GLY A 53 12.15 17.71 -9.49
C GLY A 53 10.78 17.15 -9.90
N ALA A 54 10.04 17.85 -10.76
CA ALA A 54 8.75 17.40 -11.25
C ALA A 54 8.85 16.10 -12.05
N GLU A 55 9.81 16.02 -12.97
CA GLU A 55 10.07 14.82 -13.78
C GLU A 55 10.40 13.61 -12.91
N SER A 56 11.25 13.79 -11.89
CA SER A 56 11.58 12.72 -10.94
C SER A 56 10.33 12.19 -10.19
N PHE A 57 9.40 13.08 -9.82
CA PHE A 57 8.15 12.69 -9.16
C PHE A 57 7.17 12.01 -10.12
N TYR A 58 7.11 12.43 -11.38
CA TYR A 58 6.29 11.78 -12.39
C TYR A 58 6.80 10.39 -12.74
N ALA A 59 8.11 10.22 -12.92
CA ALA A 59 8.73 8.90 -13.14
C ALA A 59 8.42 7.95 -11.98
N LYS A 60 8.53 8.44 -10.74
CA LYS A 60 8.19 7.65 -9.54
C LYS A 60 6.70 7.32 -9.45
N ALA A 61 5.82 8.21 -9.89
CA ALA A 61 4.40 7.94 -9.98
C ALA A 61 4.09 6.82 -10.99
N GLU A 62 4.79 6.82 -12.13
CA GLU A 62 4.65 5.78 -13.15
C GLU A 62 5.15 4.42 -12.67
N GLU A 63 6.29 4.38 -11.97
CA GLU A 63 6.82 3.16 -11.35
C GLU A 63 5.79 2.54 -10.38
N TYR A 64 5.14 3.35 -9.55
CA TYR A 64 4.08 2.86 -8.67
C TYR A 64 2.83 2.38 -9.44
N ARG A 65 2.48 3.00 -10.57
CA ARG A 65 1.38 2.50 -11.42
C ARG A 65 1.72 1.17 -12.11
N LYS A 66 2.99 0.94 -12.46
CA LYS A 66 3.45 -0.35 -13.00
C LYS A 66 3.35 -1.43 -11.93
N LYS A 67 3.91 -1.19 -10.74
CA LYS A 67 3.80 -2.11 -9.59
C LYS A 67 2.35 -2.39 -9.19
N ALA A 68 1.45 -1.41 -9.30
CA ALA A 68 0.03 -1.61 -9.03
C ALA A 68 -0.61 -2.58 -10.04
N ARG A 69 -0.29 -2.44 -11.33
CA ARG A 69 -0.80 -3.29 -12.42
C ARG A 69 -0.23 -4.71 -12.39
N GLU A 70 0.99 -4.89 -11.89
CA GLU A 70 1.59 -6.22 -11.69
C GLU A 70 0.94 -6.99 -10.53
N LEU A 71 0.20 -6.29 -9.66
CA LEU A 71 -0.47 -6.85 -8.48
C LEU A 71 -2.00 -6.93 -8.65
N GLU A 72 -2.53 -6.52 -9.81
CA GLU A 72 -3.93 -6.74 -10.22
C GLU A 72 -4.10 -8.14 -10.81
#